data_AF-A0A427UVF0-F1
#
_entry.id   AF-A0A427UVF0-F1
#
_cell.length_a   1.000
_cell.length_b   1.000
_cell.length_c   1.000
_cell.angle_alpha   90.00
_cell.angle_beta   90.00
_cell.angle_gamma   90.00
#
_symmetry.space_group_name_H-M   'P 1'
#
loop_
_entity.id
_entity.type
_entity.pdbx_description
1 polymer ?
#
loop_
_entity_poly.entity_id
_entity_poly.type
_entity_poly.pdbx_seq_one_letter_code
_entity_poly.pdbx_strand_id
1 'polypeptide(L)' 'MTWVSASACLPRTFVRVWVKTDTGRETTGYVNSSGEWVINCPSIRATGAVVVEWRE' A
#
# COMPACT_ATOMS: atom_id res chain seq x y z
N MET A 1 5.20 -9.05 12.57
CA MET A 1 5.20 -7.96 11.58
C MET A 1 4.18 -6.92 12.01
N THR A 2 4.67 -5.78 12.49
CA THR A 2 3.86 -4.63 12.88
C THR A 2 3.47 -3.83 11.63
N TRP A 3 2.30 -3.22 11.65
CA TRP A 3 1.95 -2.22 10.65
C TRP A 3 2.86 -1.01 10.75
N VAL A 4 3.34 -0.53 9.62
CA VAL A 4 4.17 0.65 9.46
C VAL A 4 3.34 1.71 8.75
N SER A 5 3.31 2.93 9.28
CA SER A 5 2.60 4.02 8.61
C SER A 5 3.27 4.35 7.27
N ALA A 6 2.48 4.40 6.20
CA ALA A 6 2.96 4.71 4.86
C ALA A 6 3.54 6.13 4.73
N SER A 7 3.13 7.05 5.61
CA SER A 7 3.70 8.40 5.70
C SER A 7 5.03 8.46 6.44
N ALA A 8 5.33 7.46 7.28
CA ALA A 8 6.56 7.42 8.07
C ALA A 8 7.70 6.70 7.34
N CYS A 9 7.38 5.63 6.60
CA CYS A 9 8.36 4.84 5.86
C CYS A 9 7.69 4.13 4.68
N LEU A 10 8.44 3.95 3.60
CA LEU A 10 8.02 3.19 2.42
C LEU A 10 8.81 1.88 2.34
N PRO A 11 8.22 0.78 1.83
CA PRO A 11 8.96 -0.43 1.53
C PRO A 11 9.96 -0.20 0.39
N ARG A 12 10.81 -1.19 0.14
CA ARG A 12 11.62 -1.22 -1.09
C ARG A 12 10.70 -1.21 -2.32
N THR A 13 11.10 -0.46 -3.35
CA THR A 13 10.35 -0.35 -4.61
C THR A 13 10.15 -1.73 -5.25
N PHE A 14 8.98 -1.95 -5.84
CA PHE A 14 8.57 -3.20 -6.49
C PHE A 14 8.51 -4.43 -5.56
N VAL A 15 8.64 -4.26 -4.24
CA VAL A 15 8.37 -5.32 -3.27
C VAL A 15 6.89 -5.34 -2.93
N ARG A 16 6.28 -6.51 -3.09
CA ARG A 16 4.88 -6.73 -2.73
C ARG A 16 4.77 -6.85 -1.21
N VAL A 17 3.95 -5.98 -0.63
CA VAL A 17 3.66 -5.94 0.80
C VAL A 17 2.14 -5.98 1.03
N TRP A 18 1.74 -6.32 2.24
CA TRP A 18 0.37 -6.09 2.69
C TRP A 18 0.17 -4.60 2.94
N VAL A 19 -0.95 -4.08 2.48
CA VAL A 19 -1.34 -2.67 2.63
C VAL A 19 -2.73 -2.60 3.23
N LYS A 20 -2.93 -1.61 4.09
CA LYS A 20 -4.22 -1.22 4.61
C LYS A 20 -4.55 0.16 4.09
N THR A 21 -5.77 0.30 3.59
CA THR A 21 -6.25 1.55 3.00
C THR A 21 -7.03 2.38 4.00
N ASP A 22 -7.21 3.66 3.68
CA ASP A 22 -8.09 4.60 4.40
C ASP A 22 -9.53 4.08 4.55
N THR A 23 -10.00 3.30 3.58
CA THR A 23 -11.31 2.62 3.63
C THR A 23 -11.36 1.41 4.59
N GLY A 24 -10.27 1.10 5.29
CA GLY A 24 -10.14 -0.04 6.19
C GLY A 24 -9.94 -1.38 5.48
N ARG A 25 -9.90 -1.40 4.14
CA ARG A 25 -9.65 -2.60 3.36
C ARG A 25 -8.17 -2.95 3.37
N GLU A 26 -7.88 -4.22 3.58
CA GLU A 26 -6.54 -4.79 3.49
C GLU A 26 -6.37 -5.53 2.16
N THR A 27 -5.27 -5.29 1.48
CA THR A 27 -4.92 -5.95 0.23
C THR A 27 -3.41 -5.97 0.06
N THR A 28 -2.91 -6.33 -1.11
CA THR A 28 -1.47 -6.21 -1.41
C THR A 28 -1.21 -5.05 -2.35
N GLY A 29 -0.07 -4.41 -2.16
CA GLY A 29 0.42 -3.35 -3.04
C GLY A 29 1.94 -3.31 -3.03
N TYR A 30 2.48 -2.38 -3.81
CA TYR A 30 3.90 -2.08 -3.85
C TYR A 30 4.11 -0.60 -4.14
N VAL A 31 5.33 -0.12 -3.90
CA VAL A 31 5.73 1.24 -4.29
C VAL A 31 6.49 1.17 -5.62
N ASN A 32 6.10 2.00 -6.60
CA ASN A 32 6.78 2.06 -7.90
C ASN A 32 8.10 2.87 -7.82
N SER A 33 8.83 2.98 -8.93
CA SER A 33 10.08 3.77 -9.00
C SER A 33 9.91 5.26 -8.71
N SER A 34 8.68 5.79 -8.84
CA SER A 34 8.34 7.19 -8.55
C SER A 34 7.99 7.42 -7.08
N GLY A 35 7.99 6.39 -6.24
CA GLY A 35 7.58 6.48 -4.83
C GLY A 35 6.06 6.42 -4.62
N GLU A 36 5.28 6.13 -5.66
CA GLU A 36 3.82 6.07 -5.57
C GLU A 36 3.33 4.65 -5.25
N TRP A 37 2.25 4.58 -4.49
CA TRP A 37 1.59 3.31 -4.17
C TRP A 37 0.79 2.77 -5.34
N VAL A 38 1.02 1.50 -5.66
CA VAL A 38 0.19 0.72 -6.59
C VAL A 38 -0.54 -0.36 -5.80
N ILE A 39 -1.86 -0.22 -5.71
CA ILE A 39 -2.74 -1.26 -5.15
C ILE A 39 -2.99 -2.32 -6.23
N ASN A 40 -2.69 -3.59 -5.91
CA ASN A 40 -2.80 -4.69 -6.89
C ASN A 40 -4.25 -5.07 -7.18
N CYS A 41 -5.18 -4.80 -6.25
CA CYS A 41 -6.59 -5.08 -6.43
C CYS A 41 -7.26 -3.97 -7.27
N PRO A 42 -7.69 -4.23 -8.52
CA PRO A 42 -8.20 -3.19 -9.40
C PRO A 42 -9.49 -2.54 -8.89
N SER A 43 -10.36 -3.31 -8.23
CA SER A 43 -11.61 -2.80 -7.67
C SER A 43 -11.39 -1.83 -6.51
N ILE A 44 -10.38 -2.06 -5.67
CA ILE A 44 -9.98 -1.13 -4.60
C ILE A 44 -9.26 0.07 -5.20
N ARG A 45 -8.38 -0.14 -6.18
CA ARG A 45 -7.68 0.95 -6.86
C ARG A 45 -8.65 1.91 -7.56
N ALA A 46 -9.71 1.38 -8.17
CA ALA A 46 -10.73 2.17 -8.86
C ALA A 46 -11.54 3.07 -7.92
N THR A 47 -11.58 2.81 -6.60
CA THR A 47 -12.23 3.71 -5.64
C THR A 47 -11.38 4.91 -5.26
N GLY A 48 -10.12 4.99 -5.72
CA GLY A 48 -9.17 6.01 -5.29
C GLY A 48 -8.68 5.81 -3.85
N ALA A 49 -8.75 4.57 -3.32
CA ALA A 49 -8.28 4.27 -1.98
C ALA A 49 -6.78 4.57 -1.83
N VAL A 50 -6.39 5.10 -0.67
CA VAL A 50 -5.02 5.49 -0.37
C VAL A 50 -4.45 4.54 0.68
N VAL A 51 -3.18 4.15 0.52
CA VAL A 51 -2.47 3.30 1.49
C VAL A 51 -2.09 4.14 2.71
N VAL A 52 -2.54 3.72 3.90
CA VAL A 52 -2.25 4.39 5.18
C VAL A 52 -1.21 3.62 6.00
N GLU A 53 -1.23 2.29 5.91
CA GLU A 53 -0.32 1.40 6.63
C GLU A 53 0.12 0.26 5.72
N TRP A 54 1.33 -0.28 5.93
CA TRP A 54 1.82 -1.46 5.24
C TRP A 54 2.63 -2.39 6.17
N ARG A 55 2.79 -3.64 5.78
CA ARG A 55 3.66 -4.62 6.44
C ARG A 55 4.19 -5.63 5.42
N GLU A 56 5.39 -6.15 5.67
CA GLU A 56 5.94 -7.28 4.88
C GLU A 56 5.08 -8.54 5.00
#